data_AF-A0A1G5QAK8-F1
#
_entry.id   AF-A0A1G5QAK8-F1
#
_cell.length_a   1.000
_cell.length_b   1.000
_cell.length_c   1.000
_cell.angle_alpha   90.00
_cell.angle_beta   90.00
_cell.angle_gamma   90.00
#
_symmetry.space_group_name_H-M   'P 1'
#
loop_
_entity.id
_entity.type
_entity.pdbx_description
1 polymer ?
#
loop_
_entity_poly.entity_id
_entity_poly.type
_entity_poly.pdbx_seq_one_letter_code
_entity_poly.pdbx_strand_id
1 'polypeptide(L)' 'MGIKRHKPEEIVTKLQQVEVLCGQGMPRIDAIRQVQTTEQTFYHWRKQ' A
#
# COMPACT_ATOMS: atom_id res chain seq x y z
N MET A 1 17.49 2.70 13.94
CA MET A 1 17.20 2.52 12.50
C MET A 1 16.14 3.55 12.14
N GLY A 2 16.51 4.60 11.41
CA GLY A 2 15.65 5.77 11.21
C GLY A 2 14.35 5.38 10.50
N ILE A 3 13.22 5.70 11.12
CA ILE A 3 11.90 5.52 10.52
C ILE A 3 11.81 6.54 9.38
N LYS A 4 12.24 6.16 8.18
CA LYS A 4 12.01 6.96 6.97
C LYS A 4 10.50 7.03 6.79
N ARG A 5 9.91 8.15 7.22
CA ARG A 5 8.48 8.43 6.99
C ARG A 5 8.26 8.46 5.49
N HIS A 6 7.33 7.66 5.00
CA HIS A 6 6.82 7.83 3.64
C HIS A 6 6.16 9.20 3.54
N LYS A 7 6.44 9.92 2.45
CA LYS A 7 5.71 11.16 2.18
C LYS A 7 4.22 10.83 1.96
N PRO A 8 3.29 11.71 2.34
CA PRO A 8 1.86 11.47 2.14
C PRO A 8 1.54 11.16 0.66
N GLU A 9 2.24 11.80 -0.27
CA GLU A 9 2.11 11.54 -1.71
C GLU A 9 2.47 10.11 -2.11
N GLU A 10 3.54 9.55 -1.53
CA GLU A 10 3.94 8.16 -1.76
C GLU A 10 2.92 7.18 -1.18
N ILE A 11 2.33 7.50 -0.03
CA ILE A 11 1.29 6.69 0.61
C ILE A 11 0.05 6.63 -0.27
N VAL A 12 -0.44 7.79 -0.74
CA VAL A 12 -1.60 7.87 -1.65
C VAL A 12 -1.34 7.09 -2.93
N THR A 13 -0.17 7.26 -3.54
CA THR A 13 0.21 6.56 -4.77
C THR A 13 0.21 5.04 -4.58
N LYS A 14 0.81 4.55 -3.49
CA LYS A 14 0.86 3.11 -3.19
C LYS A 14 -0.53 2.53 -2.89
N LEU A 15 -1.37 3.25 -2.13
CA LEU A 15 -2.75 2.83 -1.87
C LEU A 15 -3.54 2.71 -3.18
N GLN A 16 -3.40 3.70 -4.06
CA GLN A 16 -4.09 3.73 -5.34
C GLN A 16 -3.61 2.61 -6.27
N GLN A 17 -2.30 2.30 -6.29
CA GLN A 17 -1.77 1.15 -7.01
C GLN A 17 -2.37 -0.18 -6.52
N VAL A 18 -2.50 -0.37 -5.20
CA VAL A 18 -3.13 -1.57 -4.64
C VAL A 18 -4.61 -1.66 -5.06
N GLU A 19 -5.34 -0.55 -5.08
CA GLU A 19 -6.74 -0.53 -5.55
C GLU A 19 -6.87 -0.85 -7.04
N VAL A 20 -5.99 -0.32 -7.88
CA VAL A 20 -5.97 -0.62 -9.33
C VAL A 20 -5.73 -2.12 -9.56
N LEU A 21 -4.73 -2.70 -8.90
CA LEU A 21 -4.44 -4.13 -9.00
C LEU A 21 -5.60 -4.97 -8.49
N CYS A 22 -6.23 -4.56 -7.40
CA CYS A 22 -7.41 -5.23 -6.87
C CYS A 22 -8.60 -5.15 -7.86
N GLY A 23 -8.78 -4.02 -8.54
CA GLY A 23 -9.79 -3.83 -9.58
C GLY A 23 -9.55 -4.68 -10.84
N GLN A 24 -8.30 -5.09 -11.09
CA GLN A 24 -7.94 -6.04 -12.14
C GLN A 24 -8.18 -7.51 -11.75
N GLY A 25 -8.74 -7.76 -10.56
CA GLY A 25 -9.01 -9.10 -10.03
C GLY A 25 -7.84 -9.70 -9.24
N MET A 26 -6.78 -8.95 -8.99
CA MET A 26 -5.67 -9.42 -8.16
C MET A 26 -6.09 -9.47 -6.68
N PRO A 27 -5.81 -10.55 -5.95
CA PRO A 27 -6.03 -10.59 -4.52
C PRO A 27 -5.20 -9.49 -3.83
N ARG A 28 -5.83 -8.80 -2.87
CA ARG A 28 -5.25 -7.64 -2.19
C ARG A 28 -3.88 -7.94 -1.56
N ILE A 29 -3.68 -9.13 -1.02
CA ILE A 29 -2.41 -9.57 -0.42
C ILE A 29 -1.28 -9.55 -1.45
N ASP A 30 -1.53 -10.10 -2.64
CA ASP A 30 -0.57 -10.14 -3.73
C ASP A 30 -0.32 -8.75 -4.32
N ALA A 31 -1.36 -7.91 -4.41
CA ALA A 31 -1.22 -6.51 -4.80
C ALA A 31 -0.33 -5.72 -3.81
N ILE A 32 -0.53 -5.90 -2.50
CA ILE A 32 0.28 -5.26 -1.46
C ILE A 32 1.75 -5.71 -1.55
N ARG A 33 1.98 -7.01 -1.77
CA ARG A 33 3.33 -7.56 -2.00
C ARG A 33 3.98 -6.99 -3.25
N GLN A 34 3.22 -6.82 -4.33
CA GLN A 34 3.71 -6.25 -5.59
C GLN A 34 4.11 -4.77 -5.44
N VAL A 35 3.39 -4.01 -4.62
CA VAL A 35 3.71 -2.60 -4.29
C VAL A 35 4.81 -2.49 -3.21
N GLN A 36 5.47 -3.61 -2.87
CA GLN A 36 6.54 -3.69 -1.87
C GLN A 36 6.17 -3.05 -0.52
N THR A 37 4.91 -3.18 -0.13
CA THR A 37 4.40 -2.68 1.15
C THR A 37 4.00 -3.86 2.03
N THR A 38 3.99 -3.67 3.34
CA THR A 38 3.48 -4.72 4.24
C THR A 38 1.98 -4.55 4.47
N GLU A 39 1.28 -5.65 4.71
CA GLU A 39 -0.14 -5.62 5.03
C GLU A 39 -0.45 -4.74 6.24
N GLN A 40 0.38 -4.80 7.28
CA GLN A 40 0.23 -3.95 8.46
C GLN A 40 0.34 -2.46 8.10
N THR A 41 1.32 -2.07 7.29
CA THR A 41 1.48 -0.69 6.84
C THR A 41 0.29 -0.23 5.99
N PHE A 42 -0.20 -1.09 5.09
CA PHE A 42 -1.37 -0.80 4.26
C PHE A 42 -2.63 -0.58 5.10
N TYR A 43 -2.92 -1.48 6.05
CA TYR A 43 -4.08 -1.32 6.93
C TYR A 43 -3.94 -0.14 7.89
N HIS A 44 -2.73 0.18 8.32
CA HIS A 44 -2.47 1.36 9.13
C HIS A 44 -2.76 2.65 8.35
N TRP A 45 -2.30 2.76 7.10
CA TRP A 45 -2.61 3.92 6.25
C TRP A 45 -4.09 4.06 5.91
N ARG A 46 -4.80 2.94 5.77
CA ARG A 46 -6.27 2.92 5.57
C ARG A 46 -7.07 3.31 6.81
N LYS A 47 -6.46 3.26 8.00
CA LYS A 47 -7.10 3.57 9.29
C LYS A 47 -6.77 4.98 9.80
N GLN A 48 -5.67 5.58 9.34
CA GLN A 48 -5.39 7.00 9.55
C GLN A 48 -6.42 7.86 8.82
#